data_AF-A0A1A7KBD5-F1
#
_entry.id   AF-A0A1A7KBD5-F1
#
_cell.length_a   1.000
_cell.length_b   1.000
_cell.length_c   1.000
_cell.angle_alpha   90.00
_cell.angle_beta   90.00
_cell.angle_gamma   90.00
#
_symmetry.space_group_name_H-M   'P 1'
#
loop_
_entity.id
_entity.type
_entity.pdbx_description
1 polymer ?
#
loop_
_entity_poly.entity_id
_entity_poly.type
_entity_poly.pdbx_seq_one_letter_code
_entity_poly.pdbx_strand_id
1 'polypeptide(L)'
;MFLRENKLTNQVLMRAGRAKKLDSLPVLVFTATEQYKDSQKQKYRKDGINPEKQIQLWFDMQKELKELSTNGKQIIMNASHGTIITKKENADVINKEILSLSEKIGNKN
;
A
#
# COMPACT_ATOMS: atom_id res chain seq x y z
N MET A 1 -0.93 18.51 -25.33
CA MET A 1 -0.76 17.04 -25.45
C MET A 1 -1.63 16.37 -24.39
N PHE A 2 -2.95 16.21 -24.63
CA PHE A 2 -3.91 15.89 -23.54
C PHE A 2 -4.87 14.71 -23.81
N LEU A 3 -4.83 14.08 -24.99
CA LEU A 3 -5.83 13.06 -25.37
C LEU A 3 -5.33 11.60 -25.36
N ARG A 4 -4.02 11.35 -25.46
CA ARG A 4 -3.46 9.97 -25.42
C ARG A 4 -3.38 9.39 -24.01
N GLU A 5 -3.21 10.23 -22.98
CA GLU A 5 -3.19 9.81 -21.57
C GLU A 5 -4.56 9.32 -21.06
N ASN A 6 -5.64 9.55 -21.81
CA ASN A 6 -7.00 9.33 -21.34
C ASN A 6 -7.47 7.87 -21.56
N LYS A 7 -7.07 7.21 -22.65
CA LYS A 7 -7.59 5.87 -22.99
C LYS A 7 -7.05 4.77 -22.08
N LEU A 8 -5.73 4.76 -21.81
CA LEU A 8 -5.12 3.79 -20.91
C LEU A 8 -5.63 3.99 -19.48
N THR A 9 -5.64 5.23 -19.00
CA THR A 9 -6.12 5.59 -17.66
C THR A 9 -7.59 5.20 -17.46
N ASN A 10 -8.47 5.49 -18.43
CA ASN A 10 -9.87 5.07 -18.35
C ASN A 10 -10.03 3.55 -18.43
N GLN A 11 -9.21 2.86 -19.22
CA GLN A 11 -9.26 1.40 -19.26
C GLN A 11 -8.75 0.76 -17.97
N VAL A 12 -7.75 1.37 -17.33
CA VAL A 12 -7.26 0.96 -16.00
C VAL A 12 -8.34 1.23 -14.96
N LEU A 13 -8.97 2.41 -14.97
CA LEU A 13 -10.05 2.77 -14.07
C LEU A 13 -11.28 1.86 -14.26
N MET A 14 -11.67 1.57 -15.50
CA MET A 14 -12.75 0.63 -15.82
C MET A 14 -12.43 -0.80 -15.39
N ARG A 15 -11.17 -1.23 -15.50
CA ARG A 15 -10.72 -2.55 -15.00
C ARG A 15 -10.69 -2.58 -13.48
N ALA A 16 -10.22 -1.52 -12.82
CA ALA A 16 -10.22 -1.37 -11.38
C ALA A 16 -11.64 -1.33 -10.81
N GLY A 17 -12.56 -0.60 -11.45
CA GLY A 17 -13.98 -0.57 -11.06
C GLY A 17 -14.72 -1.89 -11.33
N ARG A 18 -14.18 -2.75 -12.19
CA ARG A 18 -14.66 -4.13 -12.42
C ARG A 18 -13.97 -5.17 -11.54
N ALA A 19 -12.82 -4.84 -10.96
CA ALA A 19 -12.14 -5.66 -9.98
C ALA A 19 -12.98 -5.61 -8.70
N LYS A 20 -13.94 -6.52 -8.63
CA LYS A 20 -14.77 -6.73 -7.44
C LYS A 20 -13.85 -7.12 -6.29
N LYS A 21 -14.31 -6.76 -5.09
CA LYS A 21 -14.01 -7.39 -3.78
C LYS A 21 -13.20 -8.68 -3.98
N LEU A 22 -11.98 -8.74 -3.45
CA LEU A 22 -11.13 -9.94 -3.47
C LEU A 22 -11.71 -11.07 -2.60
N ASP A 23 -13.01 -11.02 -2.30
CA ASP A 23 -13.76 -11.89 -1.40
C ASP A 23 -12.95 -12.22 -0.14
N SER A 24 -12.69 -13.50 0.12
CA SER A 24 -11.86 -13.98 1.23
C SER A 24 -10.42 -14.31 0.83
N LEU A 25 -9.98 -13.91 -0.36
CA LEU A 25 -8.59 -14.12 -0.78
C LEU A 25 -7.68 -13.40 0.20
N PRO A 26 -6.61 -14.05 0.71
CA PRO A 26 -5.72 -13.39 1.64
C PRO A 26 -4.96 -12.25 0.96
N VAL A 27 -5.00 -11.07 1.58
CA VAL A 27 -4.30 -9.87 1.11
C VAL A 27 -3.42 -9.35 2.23
N LEU A 28 -2.11 -9.26 1.99
CA LEU A 28 -1.16 -8.65 2.92
C LEU A 28 -0.73 -7.29 2.37
N VAL A 29 -0.93 -6.24 3.17
CA VAL A 29 -0.51 -4.87 2.83
C VAL A 29 0.57 -4.43 3.82
N PHE A 30 1.76 -4.14 3.33
CA PHE A 30 2.88 -3.65 4.14
C PHE A 30 3.03 -2.14 3.95
N THR A 31 2.83 -1.38 5.02
CA THR A 31 2.80 0.09 4.98
C THR A 31 3.97 0.67 5.77
N ALA A 32 4.84 1.42 5.08
CA ALA A 32 5.87 2.24 5.70
C ALA A 32 5.26 3.46 6.40
N THR A 33 5.71 3.78 7.61
CA THR A 33 5.27 4.99 8.36
C THR A 33 5.85 6.28 7.81
N GLU A 34 7.02 6.22 7.16
CA GLU A 34 7.71 7.37 6.60
C GLU A 34 7.58 7.37 5.08
N GLN A 35 6.54 8.03 4.58
CA GLN A 35 6.39 8.20 3.13
C GLN A 35 7.31 9.29 2.58
N TYR A 36 7.46 10.38 3.34
CA TYR A 36 8.18 11.58 2.91
C TYR A 36 9.28 11.94 3.90
N LYS A 37 10.46 12.24 3.37
CA LYS A 37 11.55 12.84 4.14
C LYS A 37 11.17 14.26 4.57
N ASP A 38 11.80 14.77 5.62
CA ASP A 38 11.49 16.12 6.12
C ASP A 38 11.72 17.23 5.08
N SER A 39 12.70 17.07 4.19
CA SER A 39 12.92 17.98 3.07
C SER A 39 11.73 18.05 2.11
N GLN A 40 11.05 16.91 1.88
CA GLN A 40 9.84 16.86 1.06
C GLN A 40 8.64 17.47 1.78
N LYS A 41 8.49 17.21 3.09
CA LYS A 41 7.44 17.87 3.91
C LYS A 41 7.59 19.39 3.90
N GLN A 42 8.82 19.90 4.01
CA GLN A 42 9.09 21.33 3.93
C GLN A 42 8.75 21.91 2.56
N LYS A 43 9.06 21.20 1.48
CA LYS A 43 8.66 21.60 0.12
C LYS A 43 7.13 21.68 0.00
N TYR A 44 6.40 20.67 0.47
CA TYR A 44 4.94 20.67 0.45
C TYR A 44 4.35 21.85 1.21
N ARG A 45 4.89 22.18 2.40
CA ARG A 45 4.44 23.37 3.14
C ARG A 45 4.66 24.67 2.35
N LYS A 46 5.78 24.80 1.64
CA LYS A 46 6.05 25.96 0.76
C LYS A 46 5.06 26.02 -0.41
N ASP A 47 4.62 24.87 -0.90
CA ASP A 47 3.63 24.74 -1.98
C ASP A 47 2.18 24.84 -1.47
N GLY A 48 1.96 25.18 -0.18
CA GLY A 48 0.63 25.29 0.43
C GLY A 48 -0.06 23.96 0.74
N ILE A 49 0.66 22.84 0.60
CA ILE A 49 0.18 21.48 0.86
C ILE A 49 0.47 21.11 2.32
N ASN A 50 -0.53 20.57 3.02
CA ASN A 50 -0.36 20.07 4.38
C ASN A 50 0.23 18.63 4.33
N PRO A 51 1.50 18.41 4.74
CA PRO A 51 2.13 17.10 4.64
C PRO A 51 1.53 16.07 5.61
N GLU A 52 1.00 16.49 6.76
CA GLU A 52 0.34 15.59 7.70
C GLU A 52 -0.96 15.01 7.09
N LYS A 53 -1.72 15.83 6.36
CA LYS A 53 -2.90 15.36 5.60
C LYS A 53 -2.50 14.38 4.49
N GLN A 54 -1.36 14.58 3.83
CA GLN A 54 -0.87 13.66 2.80
C GLN A 54 -0.49 12.30 3.38
N ILE A 55 0.17 12.29 4.55
CA ILE A 55 0.50 11.05 5.27
C ILE A 55 -0.77 10.32 5.69
N GLN A 56 -1.77 11.04 6.21
CA GLN A 56 -3.05 10.43 6.57
C GLN A 56 -3.75 9.82 5.35
N LEU A 57 -3.84 10.58 4.25
CA LEU A 57 -4.41 10.09 2.99
C LEU A 57 -3.72 8.81 2.51
N TRP A 58 -2.39 8.76 2.61
CA TRP A 58 -1.63 7.56 2.27
C TRP A 58 -2.03 6.36 3.15
N PHE A 59 -2.11 6.53 4.46
CA PHE A 59 -2.56 5.45 5.35
C PHE A 59 -3.97 4.98 5.03
N ASP A 60 -4.89 5.92 4.74
CA ASP A 60 -6.27 5.60 4.38
C ASP A 60 -6.31 4.80 3.06
N MET A 61 -5.53 5.20 2.05
CA MET A 61 -5.40 4.44 0.81
C MET A 61 -4.85 3.02 1.03
N GLN A 62 -3.86 2.84 1.91
CA GLN A 62 -3.34 1.51 2.22
C GLN A 62 -4.36 0.66 3.00
N LYS A 63 -5.18 1.29 3.84
CA LYS A 63 -6.28 0.63 4.54
C LYS A 63 -7.37 0.17 3.57
N GLU A 64 -7.73 1.01 2.59
CA GLU A 64 -8.68 0.64 1.53
C GLU A 64 -8.22 -0.61 0.77
N LEU A 65 -6.92 -0.73 0.45
CA LEU A 65 -6.37 -1.92 -0.21
C LEU A 65 -6.59 -3.20 0.63
N LYS A 66 -6.39 -3.11 1.95
CA LYS A 66 -6.67 -4.22 2.86
C LYS A 66 -8.15 -4.57 2.88
N GLU A 67 -9.03 -3.57 2.79
CA GLU A 67 -10.49 -3.74 2.86
C GLU A 67 -11.11 -4.29 1.57
N LEU A 68 -10.34 -4.39 0.48
CA LEU A 68 -10.74 -5.14 -0.71
C LEU A 68 -11.00 -6.63 -0.39
N SER A 69 -10.44 -7.18 0.69
CA SER A 69 -10.66 -8.55 1.14
C SER A 69 -11.18 -8.63 2.59
N THR A 70 -12.08 -9.58 2.85
CA THR A 70 -12.53 -9.92 4.21
C THR A 70 -11.44 -10.62 5.02
N ASN A 71 -10.42 -11.16 4.35
CA ASN A 71 -9.23 -11.79 4.93
C ASN A 71 -7.97 -10.95 4.65
N GLY A 72 -8.12 -9.63 4.55
CA GLY A 72 -7.01 -8.69 4.41
C GLY A 72 -6.36 -8.36 5.75
N LYS A 73 -5.03 -8.20 5.76
CA LYS A 73 -4.25 -7.73 6.92
C LYS A 73 -3.30 -6.61 6.48
N GLN A 74 -3.29 -5.51 7.24
CA GLN A 74 -2.34 -4.43 7.08
C GLN A 74 -1.28 -4.51 8.17
N ILE A 75 -0.02 -4.33 7.80
CA ILE A 75 1.13 -4.35 8.69
C ILE A 75 1.84 -3.01 8.55
N ILE A 76 1.81 -2.21 9.61
CA ILE A 76 2.47 -0.90 9.66
C ILE A 76 3.89 -1.09 10.20
N MET A 77 4.87 -0.56 9.48
CA MET A 77 6.29 -0.74 9.78
C MET A 77 6.95 0.62 9.98
N ASN A 78 7.74 0.76 11.06
CA ASN A 78 8.53 1.96 11.31
C ASN A 78 9.70 2.07 10.32
N ALA A 79 9.39 2.47 9.10
CA ALA A 79 10.26 2.40 7.94
C ALA A 79 9.83 3.46 6.91
N SER A 80 10.70 3.72 5.94
CA SER A 80 10.36 4.42 4.70
C SER A 80 10.22 3.44 3.54
N HIS A 81 9.71 3.91 2.40
CA HIS A 81 9.69 3.11 1.15
C HIS A 81 11.07 2.56 0.76
N GLY A 82 12.14 3.31 1.03
CA GLY A 82 13.49 2.82 0.76
C GLY A 82 13.88 1.71 1.73
N THR A 83 13.63 1.91 3.03
CA THR A 83 14.12 0.99 4.06
C THR A 83 13.27 -0.27 4.19
N ILE A 84 11.97 -0.21 3.89
CA ILE A 84 11.08 -1.40 3.90
C ILE A 84 11.56 -2.45 2.89
N ILE A 85 12.13 -2.02 1.76
CA ILE A 85 12.64 -2.90 0.70
C ILE A 85 14.09 -3.35 0.98
N THR A 86 14.91 -2.48 1.57
CA THR A 86 16.37 -2.67 1.60
C THR A 86 16.94 -3.18 2.92
N LYS A 87 16.24 -2.98 4.05
CA LYS A 87 16.75 -3.40 5.36
C LYS A 87 16.40 -4.85 5.67
N LYS A 88 17.38 -5.60 6.17
CA LYS A 88 17.22 -7.00 6.56
C LYS A 88 16.11 -7.19 7.61
N GLU A 89 16.05 -6.30 8.60
CA GLU A 89 15.06 -6.42 9.69
C GLU A 89 13.61 -6.33 9.16
N ASN A 90 13.39 -5.50 8.13
CA ASN A 90 12.09 -5.39 7.47
C ASN A 90 11.81 -6.63 6.61
N ALA A 91 12.80 -7.12 5.89
CA ALA A 91 12.69 -8.34 5.09
C ALA A 91 12.34 -9.56 5.97
N ASP A 92 12.95 -9.67 7.16
CA ASP A 92 12.68 -10.76 8.10
C ASP A 92 11.22 -10.76 8.57
N VAL A 93 10.66 -9.58 8.88
CA VAL A 93 9.24 -9.43 9.27
C VAL A 93 8.31 -9.78 8.10
N ILE A 94 8.60 -9.28 6.90
CA ILE A 94 7.80 -9.54 5.69
C ILE A 94 7.78 -11.04 5.37
N ASN A 95 8.96 -11.67 5.35
CA ASN A 95 9.09 -13.09 5.04
C ASN A 95 8.34 -13.96 6.06
N LYS A 96 8.40 -13.62 7.35
CA LYS A 96 7.66 -14.34 8.39
C LYS A 96 6.14 -14.30 8.16
N GLU A 97 5.60 -13.15 7.76
CA GLU A 97 4.17 -13.00 7.48
C GLU A 97 3.74 -13.74 6.20
N ILE A 98 4.59 -13.73 5.16
CA ILE A 98 4.37 -14.50 3.93
C ILE A 98 4.37 -16.01 4.20
N LEU A 99 5.34 -16.50 4.99
CA LEU A 99 5.42 -17.91 5.38
C LEU A 99 4.21 -18.32 6.21
N SER A 100 3.83 -17.52 7.22
CA SER A 100 2.65 -17.78 8.04
C SER A 100 1.36 -17.80 7.20
N LEU A 101 1.25 -16.94 6.19
CA LEU A 101 0.13 -16.99 5.26
C LEU A 101 0.15 -18.26 4.42
N SER A 102 1.30 -18.61 3.86
CA SER A 102 1.49 -19.82 3.04
C SER A 102 1.11 -21.09 3.79
N GLU A 103 1.54 -21.21 5.06
CA GLU A 103 1.16 -22.33 5.94
C GLU A 103 -0.36 -22.40 6.16
N LYS A 104 -1.01 -21.26 6.42
CA LYS A 104 -2.48 -21.22 6.63
C LYS A 104 -3.26 -21.58 5.37
N ILE A 105 -2.73 -21.31 4.18
CA ILE A 105 -3.34 -21.71 2.92
C ILE A 105 -3.07 -23.20 2.66
N GLY A 106 -1.84 -23.67 2.88
CA GLY A 106 -1.45 -25.07 2.67
C GLY A 106 -2.14 -26.05 3.59
N ASN A 107 -2.38 -25.67 4.86
CA ASN A 107 -3.08 -26.48 5.85
C ASN A 107 -4.62 -26.46 5.73
N LYS A 108 -5.16 -25.71 4.75
CA LYS A 108 -6.61 -25.68 4.43
C LYS A 108 -7.01 -26.65 3.32
N ASN A 109 -6.08 -27.48 2.85
CA ASN A 109 -6.32 -28.58 1.91
C ASN A 109 -6.37 -29.92 2.64
#